data_AF-A0A6H0V4R8-F1
#
_entry.id   AF-A0A6H0V4R8-F1
#
_cell.length_a   1.000
_cell.length_b   1.000
_cell.length_c   1.000
_cell.angle_alpha   90.00
_cell.angle_beta   90.00
_cell.angle_gamma   90.00
#
_symmetry.space_group_name_H-M   'P 1'
#
loop_
_entity.id
_entity.type
_entity.pdbx_description
1 polymer ?
#
loop_
_entity_poly.entity_id
_entity_poly.type
_entity_poly.pdbx_seq_one_letter_code
_entity_poly.pdbx_strand_id
1 'polypeptide(L)'
;MWFKKENKNVDSNLDLDISSGFETIDLDKLVSEVGQVYKESNGAHINLVNISKKYEGNEKYTLDNINLEIKPGTFCIFLGPSGCGKTTLLRMIAGLNSITKGDLLFNNKRYNNLAPSERNIAMVFQSYALYPHMNVYNNISFGLKMAKERKDIIDRRVKDVAKILKIEDYLYRKPRDLSGGQRQRVAIGRAIARKPLVFLMDEPLSNLDAKLRESMRREIVNIHRMLNTTSIYVTHDQLEAMTMGDQIVVFNDGKIQQSGTGRDLYFKPANLFVAKFIGSPTMNTFDAIYQDGLIKYKNLFAFNVDKEVADKLNENQKLEIGFRSEDIKISSHFSENSIKGKINNIELIGKDQLIAVTIDSDTEFIINAPNDVFFNLYQEVYIEFVNSRIHIFDKESENRVN
;
A
#
# COMPACT_ATOMS: atom_id res chain seq x y z
N MET A 1 40.60 -59.32 -39.88
CA MET A 1 40.46 -59.01 -41.33
C MET A 1 39.31 -58.01 -41.44
N TRP A 2 39.54 -56.69 -41.58
CA TRP A 2 39.85 -55.95 -42.84
C TRP A 2 38.82 -56.25 -43.94
N PHE A 3 38.08 -55.33 -44.61
CA PHE A 3 38.13 -53.88 -44.93
C PHE A 3 36.67 -53.38 -45.09
N LYS A 4 36.25 -52.16 -44.68
CA LYS A 4 36.36 -50.82 -45.31
C LYS A 4 35.80 -50.68 -46.75
N LYS A 5 34.75 -49.88 -46.94
CA LYS A 5 34.73 -48.74 -47.91
C LYS A 5 33.52 -47.81 -47.75
N GLU A 6 33.85 -46.53 -47.74
CA GLU A 6 32.99 -45.34 -47.79
C GLU A 6 32.25 -45.22 -49.13
N ASN A 7 31.13 -44.51 -49.13
CA ASN A 7 30.85 -43.56 -50.21
C ASN A 7 29.99 -42.37 -49.72
N LYS A 8 30.36 -41.20 -50.25
CA LYS A 8 29.94 -39.83 -49.90
C LYS A 8 28.62 -39.41 -50.56
N ASN A 9 27.94 -38.49 -49.86
CA ASN A 9 27.13 -37.31 -50.27
C ASN A 9 26.16 -37.42 -51.46
N VAL A 10 24.89 -37.01 -51.24
CA VAL A 10 24.28 -35.77 -51.80
C VAL A 10 23.00 -35.42 -51.00
N ASP A 11 22.98 -34.19 -50.48
CA ASP A 11 21.90 -33.23 -50.16
C ASP A 11 20.46 -33.66 -49.82
N SER A 12 19.96 -33.17 -48.68
CA SER A 12 18.84 -32.22 -48.64
C SER A 12 18.53 -31.69 -47.23
N ASN A 13 18.70 -30.37 -47.08
CA ASN A 13 17.95 -29.41 -46.26
C ASN A 13 17.44 -29.83 -44.86
N LEU A 14 17.95 -29.18 -43.80
CA LEU A 14 17.28 -28.05 -43.14
C LEU A 14 18.10 -27.57 -41.93
N ASP A 15 18.73 -26.41 -42.09
CA ASP A 15 19.07 -25.53 -40.99
C ASP A 15 17.77 -25.01 -40.34
N LEU A 16 17.70 -25.05 -39.01
CA LEU A 16 17.61 -23.87 -38.12
C LEU A 16 17.06 -24.26 -36.74
N ASP A 17 17.91 -23.99 -35.75
CA ASP A 17 17.67 -23.89 -34.30
C ASP A 17 16.21 -23.73 -33.85
N ILE A 18 15.76 -24.68 -33.02
CA ILE A 18 14.71 -24.48 -32.02
C ILE A 18 15.25 -25.05 -30.70
N SER A 19 16.27 -24.39 -30.15
CA SER A 19 16.80 -24.69 -28.82
C SER A 19 15.93 -24.06 -27.72
N SER A 20 15.70 -24.86 -26.69
CA SER A 20 15.14 -24.54 -25.37
C SER A 20 13.66 -24.14 -25.30
N GLY A 21 12.83 -25.18 -25.17
CA GLY A 21 11.49 -25.07 -24.63
C GLY A 21 11.50 -24.65 -23.15
N PHE A 22 10.49 -23.86 -22.79
CA PHE A 22 10.21 -23.43 -21.43
C PHE A 22 10.19 -24.62 -20.46
N GLU A 23 11.19 -24.67 -19.58
CA GLU A 23 11.22 -25.56 -18.44
C GLU A 23 10.02 -25.30 -17.53
N THR A 24 9.52 -26.41 -17.04
CA THR A 24 8.47 -26.62 -16.05
C THR A 24 8.58 -25.67 -14.85
N ILE A 25 7.46 -25.07 -14.45
CA ILE A 25 7.34 -24.44 -13.13
C ILE A 25 7.51 -25.55 -12.10
N ASP A 26 8.70 -25.63 -11.52
CA ASP A 26 9.02 -26.54 -10.44
C ASP A 26 8.44 -25.96 -9.13
N LEU A 27 7.25 -26.45 -8.78
CA LEU A 27 6.53 -26.04 -7.56
C LEU A 27 7.31 -26.37 -6.29
N ASP A 28 8.15 -27.41 -6.31
CA ASP A 28 9.00 -27.76 -5.16
C ASP A 28 10.19 -26.81 -5.06
N LYS A 29 10.68 -26.27 -6.17
CA LYS A 29 11.64 -25.15 -6.20
C LYS A 29 11.01 -23.84 -5.70
N LEU A 30 9.79 -23.52 -6.14
CA LEU A 30 9.06 -22.30 -5.72
C LEU A 30 8.64 -22.32 -4.24
N VAL A 31 8.39 -23.52 -3.68
CA VAL A 31 8.08 -23.73 -2.25
C VAL A 31 9.34 -23.88 -1.38
N SER A 32 10.45 -24.41 -1.92
CA SER A 32 11.74 -24.45 -1.21
C SER A 32 12.51 -23.12 -1.24
N GLU A 33 12.22 -22.24 -2.20
CA GLU A 33 12.74 -20.86 -2.32
C GLU A 33 12.00 -19.84 -1.45
N VAL A 34 11.01 -20.24 -0.65
CA VAL A 34 10.25 -19.38 0.29
C VAL A 34 11.16 -18.70 1.35
N GLY A 35 12.43 -19.12 1.45
CA GLY A 35 13.46 -18.49 2.27
C GLY A 35 14.60 -17.78 1.51
N GLN A 36 14.62 -17.74 0.17
CA GLN A 36 15.65 -17.03 -0.59
C GLN A 36 15.10 -15.77 -1.24
N VAL A 37 15.69 -14.63 -0.88
CA VAL A 37 15.48 -13.35 -1.54
C VAL A 37 15.91 -13.49 -3.00
N TYR A 38 14.96 -13.50 -3.93
CA TYR A 38 15.25 -13.53 -5.37
C TYR A 38 16.16 -12.34 -5.74
N LYS A 39 17.30 -12.61 -6.38
CA LYS A 39 18.28 -11.58 -6.80
C LYS A 39 17.81 -10.74 -8.01
N GLU A 40 16.88 -11.26 -8.81
CA GLU A 40 16.34 -10.56 -9.98
C GLU A 40 14.81 -10.57 -9.93
N SER A 41 14.21 -9.38 -10.05
CA SER A 41 12.77 -9.19 -10.03
C SER A 41 12.15 -9.47 -11.39
N ASN A 42 11.07 -10.25 -11.42
CA ASN A 42 10.24 -10.44 -12.63
C ASN A 42 9.23 -9.30 -12.85
N GLY A 43 9.21 -8.30 -11.98
CA GLY A 43 8.26 -7.19 -12.02
C GLY A 43 8.67 -6.09 -12.99
N ALA A 44 7.69 -5.36 -13.54
CA ALA A 44 8.00 -4.16 -14.30
C ALA A 44 8.43 -3.00 -13.37
N HIS A 45 9.42 -2.23 -13.81
CA HIS A 45 9.68 -0.88 -13.33
C HIS A 45 8.60 0.04 -13.91
N ILE A 46 7.87 0.75 -13.06
CA ILE A 46 6.78 1.64 -13.47
C ILE A 46 7.21 3.08 -13.17
N ASN A 47 7.16 3.94 -14.19
CA ASN A 47 7.42 5.36 -14.03
C ASN A 47 6.24 6.17 -14.59
N LEU A 48 5.67 7.02 -13.73
CA LEU A 48 4.61 7.96 -14.05
C LEU A 48 5.25 9.34 -14.13
N VAL A 49 5.25 9.94 -15.32
CA VAL A 49 5.90 11.24 -15.55
C VAL A 49 4.83 12.27 -15.89
N ASN A 50 4.62 13.24 -14.99
CA ASN A 50 3.65 14.33 -15.12
C ASN A 50 2.24 13.86 -15.53
N ILE A 51 1.78 12.74 -14.97
CA ILE A 51 0.48 12.16 -15.32
C ILE A 51 -0.64 13.07 -14.80
N SER A 52 -1.51 13.52 -15.70
CA SER A 52 -2.73 14.25 -15.34
C SER A 52 -3.97 13.62 -15.97
N LYS A 53 -5.10 13.71 -15.27
CA LYS A 53 -6.43 13.30 -15.74
C LYS A 53 -7.44 14.42 -15.57
N LYS A 54 -8.07 14.79 -16.68
CA LYS A 54 -9.27 15.65 -16.73
C LYS A 54 -10.39 14.87 -17.41
N TYR A 55 -11.55 14.82 -16.76
CA TYR A 55 -12.76 14.28 -17.37
C TYR A 55 -13.46 15.36 -18.20
N GLU A 56 -14.21 14.93 -19.22
CA GLU A 56 -15.02 15.83 -20.03
C GLU A 56 -16.07 16.52 -19.14
N GLY A 57 -16.30 17.81 -19.39
CA GLY A 57 -17.23 18.63 -18.60
C GLY A 57 -16.69 19.13 -17.25
N ASN A 58 -15.55 18.63 -16.78
CA ASN A 58 -14.93 19.16 -15.56
C ASN A 58 -14.04 20.37 -15.89
N GLU A 59 -14.07 21.41 -15.06
CA GLU A 59 -13.12 22.52 -15.16
C GLU A 59 -11.75 22.14 -14.60
N LYS A 60 -11.72 21.44 -13.47
CA LYS A 60 -10.51 21.04 -12.73
C LYS A 60 -10.04 19.64 -13.12
N TYR A 61 -8.73 19.41 -13.00
CA TYR A 61 -8.12 18.08 -13.11
C TYR A 61 -8.48 17.24 -11.88
N THR A 62 -8.82 15.97 -12.11
CA THR A 62 -9.02 14.99 -11.03
C THR A 62 -7.69 14.48 -10.48
N LEU A 63 -6.69 14.37 -11.34
CA LEU A 63 -5.31 14.09 -10.99
C LEU A 63 -4.45 15.08 -11.75
N ASP A 64 -3.52 15.73 -11.05
CA ASP A 64 -2.67 16.72 -11.68
C ASP A 64 -1.20 16.53 -11.31
N ASN A 65 -0.36 16.46 -12.34
CA ASN A 65 1.09 16.39 -12.25
C ASN A 65 1.63 15.27 -11.35
N ILE A 66 1.06 14.07 -11.51
CA ILE A 66 1.48 12.89 -10.76
C ILE A 66 2.84 12.40 -11.27
N ASN A 67 3.85 12.48 -10.42
CA ASN A 67 5.18 11.92 -10.63
C ASN A 67 5.43 10.82 -9.62
N LEU A 68 5.69 9.61 -10.09
CA LEU A 68 5.87 8.44 -9.22
C LEU A 68 6.71 7.37 -9.90
N GLU A 69 7.70 6.88 -9.18
CA GLU A 69 8.49 5.71 -9.55
C GLU A 69 8.13 4.53 -8.64
N ILE A 70 7.93 3.35 -9.23
CA ILE A 70 7.71 2.09 -8.53
C ILE A 70 8.74 1.09 -9.06
N LYS A 71 9.60 0.61 -8.16
CA LYS A 71 10.68 -0.32 -8.50
C LYS A 71 10.14 -1.72 -8.81
N PRO A 72 10.82 -2.51 -9.66
CA PRO A 72 10.48 -3.92 -9.89
C PRO A 72 10.25 -4.70 -8.59
N GLY A 73 9.17 -5.48 -8.53
CA GLY A 73 8.87 -6.35 -7.39
C GLY A 73 8.33 -5.64 -6.16
N THR A 74 8.13 -4.31 -6.21
CA THR A 74 7.59 -3.54 -5.09
C THR A 74 6.11 -3.83 -4.86
N PHE A 75 5.71 -4.03 -3.61
CA PHE A 75 4.33 -3.90 -3.19
C PHE A 75 4.00 -2.42 -2.93
N CYS A 76 3.53 -1.73 -3.97
CA CYS A 76 3.13 -0.33 -3.87
C CYS A 76 1.67 -0.20 -3.42
N ILE A 77 1.40 0.66 -2.44
CA ILE A 77 0.06 0.92 -1.94
C ILE A 77 -0.32 2.38 -2.17
N PHE A 78 -1.45 2.59 -2.85
CA PHE A 78 -2.07 3.90 -2.95
C PHE A 78 -3.07 4.04 -1.80
N LEU A 79 -2.78 4.98 -0.91
CA LEU A 79 -3.53 5.25 0.30
C LEU A 79 -4.09 6.68 0.27
N GLY A 80 -5.28 6.90 0.82
CA GLY A 80 -5.84 8.24 0.97
C GLY A 80 -7.36 8.25 1.10
N PRO A 81 -7.98 9.41 1.30
CA PRO A 81 -9.44 9.55 1.44
C PRO A 81 -10.22 9.12 0.19
N SER A 82 -11.51 8.87 0.35
CA SER A 82 -12.42 8.63 -0.79
C SER A 82 -12.41 9.83 -1.75
N GLY A 83 -12.40 9.57 -3.05
CA GLY A 83 -12.45 10.62 -4.07
C GLY A 83 -11.11 11.28 -4.44
N CYS A 84 -9.99 10.99 -3.76
CA CYS A 84 -8.70 11.63 -4.06
C CYS A 84 -7.99 11.14 -5.35
N GLY A 85 -8.62 10.27 -6.15
CA GLY A 85 -8.14 9.87 -7.47
C GLY A 85 -7.33 8.56 -7.55
N LYS A 86 -7.15 7.80 -6.46
CA LYS A 86 -6.40 6.52 -6.43
C LYS A 86 -6.89 5.51 -7.48
N THR A 87 -8.19 5.21 -7.48
CA THR A 87 -8.81 4.29 -8.45
C THR A 87 -8.73 4.83 -9.87
N THR A 88 -8.83 6.15 -10.06
CA THR A 88 -8.63 6.78 -11.38
C THR A 88 -7.21 6.53 -11.88
N LEU A 89 -6.19 6.69 -11.04
CA LEU A 89 -4.80 6.42 -11.39
C LEU A 89 -4.57 4.95 -11.70
N LEU A 90 -5.07 4.04 -10.85
CA LEU A 90 -4.99 2.61 -11.06
C LEU A 90 -5.61 2.19 -12.41
N ARG A 91 -6.79 2.73 -12.74
CA ARG A 91 -7.48 2.48 -14.02
C ARG A 91 -6.74 3.05 -15.21
N MET A 92 -6.03 4.17 -15.07
CA MET A 92 -5.15 4.69 -16.12
C MET A 92 -3.96 3.78 -16.37
N ILE A 93 -3.35 3.23 -15.32
CA ILE A 93 -2.27 2.23 -15.43
C ILE A 93 -2.80 0.97 -16.14
N ALA A 94 -3.98 0.48 -15.75
CA ALA A 94 -4.66 -0.66 -16.38
C ALA A 94 -5.06 -0.42 -17.85
N GLY A 95 -5.14 0.84 -18.29
CA GLY A 95 -5.64 1.23 -19.62
C GLY A 95 -7.16 1.31 -19.73
N LEU A 96 -7.88 1.21 -18.62
CA LEU A 96 -9.33 1.34 -18.56
C LEU A 96 -9.78 2.81 -18.64
N ASN A 97 -8.90 3.74 -18.27
CA ASN A 97 -9.10 5.18 -18.42
C ASN A 97 -7.98 5.77 -19.29
N SER A 98 -8.32 6.73 -20.16
CA SER A 98 -7.32 7.49 -20.93
C SER A 98 -6.53 8.45 -20.03
N ILE A 99 -5.26 8.65 -20.36
CA ILE A 99 -4.37 9.64 -19.75
C ILE A 99 -4.53 10.96 -20.52
N THR A 100 -4.75 12.08 -19.82
CA THR A 100 -4.92 13.40 -20.48
C THR A 100 -3.56 14.02 -20.82
N LYS A 101 -2.59 13.95 -19.91
CA LYS A 101 -1.21 14.45 -20.08
C LYS A 101 -0.21 13.54 -19.37
N GLY A 102 1.04 13.62 -19.79
CA GLY A 102 2.15 12.87 -19.19
C GLY A 102 2.36 11.50 -19.82
N ASP A 103 3.30 10.75 -19.24
CA ASP A 103 3.79 9.49 -19.78
C ASP A 103 3.73 8.37 -18.74
N LEU A 104 3.09 7.26 -19.14
CA LEU A 104 3.10 6.00 -18.42
C LEU A 104 4.16 5.11 -19.05
N LEU A 105 5.22 4.82 -18.30
CA LEU A 105 6.35 4.04 -18.76
C LEU A 105 6.45 2.73 -17.97
N PHE A 106 6.56 1.61 -18.68
CA PHE A 106 6.99 0.33 -18.10
C PHE A 106 8.34 -0.05 -18.70
N ASN A 107 9.36 -0.25 -17.85
CA ASN A 107 10.73 -0.54 -18.28
C ASN A 107 11.20 0.44 -19.38
N ASN A 108 10.98 1.75 -19.15
CA ASN A 108 11.28 2.85 -20.09
C ASN A 108 10.52 2.84 -21.44
N LYS A 109 9.58 1.92 -21.65
CA LYS A 109 8.70 1.91 -22.83
C LYS A 109 7.37 2.59 -22.50
N ARG A 110 6.88 3.45 -23.39
CA ARG A 110 5.62 4.21 -23.24
C ARG A 110 4.39 3.34 -23.52
N TYR A 111 3.41 3.35 -22.60
CA TYR A 111 2.22 2.47 -22.62
C TYR A 111 0.89 3.23 -22.79
N ASN A 112 0.91 4.57 -22.91
CA ASN A 112 -0.29 5.42 -22.93
C ASN A 112 -1.39 4.95 -23.89
N ASN A 113 -1.01 4.54 -25.10
CA ASN A 113 -1.93 4.24 -26.20
C ASN A 113 -2.24 2.73 -26.36
N LEU A 114 -1.66 1.87 -25.52
CA LEU A 114 -1.94 0.43 -25.57
C LEU A 114 -3.30 0.13 -24.97
N ALA A 115 -4.06 -0.75 -25.62
CA ALA A 115 -5.31 -1.26 -25.07
C ALA A 115 -5.04 -2.11 -23.82
N PRO A 116 -5.99 -2.24 -22.87
CA PRO A 116 -5.81 -3.03 -21.65
C PRO A 116 -5.28 -4.45 -21.88
N SER A 117 -5.74 -5.12 -22.95
CA SER A 117 -5.31 -6.48 -23.32
C SER A 117 -3.85 -6.58 -23.74
N GLU A 118 -3.24 -5.48 -24.21
CA GLU A 118 -1.89 -5.41 -24.74
C GLU A 118 -0.86 -5.03 -23.67
N ARG A 119 -1.30 -4.57 -22.49
CA ARG A 119 -0.40 -4.08 -21.43
C ARG A 119 0.24 -5.19 -20.60
N ASN A 120 -0.20 -6.44 -20.77
CA ASN A 120 0.21 -7.59 -19.96
C ASN A 120 0.09 -7.35 -18.44
N ILE A 121 -1.03 -6.76 -18.03
CA ILE A 121 -1.40 -6.45 -16.64
C ILE A 121 -2.55 -7.37 -16.23
N ALA A 122 -2.63 -7.73 -14.95
CA ALA A 122 -3.84 -8.31 -14.38
C ALA A 122 -4.43 -7.39 -13.30
N MET A 123 -5.76 -7.33 -13.23
CA MET A 123 -6.48 -6.48 -12.30
C MET A 123 -7.52 -7.27 -11.50
N VAL A 124 -7.56 -7.04 -10.19
CA VAL A 124 -8.62 -7.47 -9.27
C VAL A 124 -9.50 -6.27 -8.95
N PHE A 125 -10.79 -6.40 -9.23
CA PHE A 125 -11.79 -5.36 -8.96
C PHE A 125 -12.41 -5.55 -7.57
N GLN A 126 -12.85 -4.44 -6.97
CA GLN A 126 -13.54 -4.39 -5.69
C GLN A 126 -14.72 -5.38 -5.58
N SER A 127 -15.52 -5.52 -6.65
CA SER A 127 -16.70 -6.39 -6.68
C SER A 127 -16.43 -7.84 -7.10
N TYR A 128 -15.17 -8.31 -7.02
CA TYR A 128 -14.66 -9.61 -7.52
C TYR A 128 -14.71 -9.76 -9.07
N ALA A 129 -15.76 -9.22 -9.71
CA ALA A 129 -16.04 -9.27 -11.13
C ALA A 129 -15.97 -10.69 -11.72
N LEU A 130 -16.47 -11.70 -10.99
CA LEU A 130 -16.52 -13.10 -11.45
C LEU A 130 -17.71 -13.33 -12.39
N TYR A 131 -17.55 -14.21 -13.37
CA TYR A 131 -18.64 -14.63 -14.24
C TYR A 131 -19.57 -15.60 -13.50
N PRO A 132 -20.83 -15.22 -13.19
CA PRO A 132 -21.69 -16.00 -12.30
C PRO A 132 -22.19 -17.30 -12.93
N HIS A 133 -22.19 -17.38 -14.27
CA HIS A 133 -22.62 -18.55 -15.03
C HIS A 133 -21.49 -19.57 -15.22
N MET A 134 -20.24 -19.21 -14.94
CA MET A 134 -19.07 -20.09 -15.03
C MET A 134 -18.73 -20.67 -13.65
N ASN A 135 -18.21 -21.90 -13.60
CA ASN A 135 -17.61 -22.44 -12.37
C ASN A 135 -16.23 -21.80 -12.10
N VAL A 136 -15.62 -22.11 -10.96
CA VAL A 136 -14.31 -21.58 -10.56
C VAL A 136 -13.22 -21.90 -11.59
N TYR A 137 -13.13 -23.15 -12.06
CA TYR A 137 -12.16 -23.55 -13.08
C TYR A 137 -12.29 -22.71 -14.36
N ASN A 138 -13.52 -22.48 -14.82
CA ASN A 138 -13.80 -21.68 -16.02
C ASN A 138 -13.50 -20.20 -15.79
N ASN A 139 -13.76 -19.66 -14.59
CA ASN A 139 -13.37 -18.30 -14.26
C ASN A 139 -11.84 -18.10 -14.33
N ILE A 140 -11.06 -19.05 -13.82
CA ILE A 140 -9.58 -18.96 -13.81
C ILE A 140 -9.02 -19.21 -15.22
N SER A 141 -9.52 -20.23 -15.94
CA SER A 141 -9.04 -20.58 -17.29
C SER A 141 -9.45 -19.61 -18.39
N PHE A 142 -10.44 -18.73 -18.16
CA PHE A 142 -11.02 -17.89 -19.21
C PHE A 142 -9.99 -17.07 -19.98
N GLY A 143 -9.11 -16.34 -19.28
CA GLY A 143 -8.09 -15.50 -19.91
C GLY A 143 -7.07 -16.30 -20.73
N LEU A 144 -6.73 -17.51 -20.27
CA LEU A 144 -5.82 -18.41 -20.97
C LEU A 144 -6.46 -18.97 -22.25
N LYS A 145 -7.76 -19.33 -22.19
CA LYS A 145 -8.53 -19.77 -23.36
C LYS A 145 -8.62 -18.67 -24.42
N MET A 146 -8.84 -17.42 -24.00
CA MET A 146 -8.85 -16.26 -24.91
C MET A 146 -7.50 -16.00 -25.55
N ALA A 147 -6.40 -16.25 -24.84
CA ALA A 147 -5.04 -16.22 -25.37
C ALA A 147 -4.70 -17.43 -26.26
N LYS A 148 -5.64 -18.35 -26.50
CA LYS A 148 -5.47 -19.58 -27.29
C LYS A 148 -4.35 -20.50 -26.77
N GLU A 149 -4.14 -20.50 -25.46
CA GLU A 149 -3.20 -21.41 -24.81
C GLU A 149 -3.61 -22.87 -24.99
N ARG A 150 -2.63 -23.79 -24.99
CA ARG A 150 -2.92 -25.22 -25.12
C ARG A 150 -3.68 -25.74 -23.90
N LYS A 151 -4.59 -26.69 -24.13
CA LYS A 151 -5.47 -27.25 -23.08
C LYS A 151 -4.72 -27.87 -21.90
N ASP A 152 -3.61 -28.56 -22.17
CA ASP A 152 -2.75 -29.16 -21.15
C ASP A 152 -2.06 -28.11 -20.27
N ILE A 153 -1.63 -26.99 -20.87
CA ILE A 153 -1.05 -25.86 -20.16
C ILE A 153 -2.11 -25.18 -19.29
N ILE A 154 -3.31 -24.98 -19.84
CA ILE A 154 -4.44 -24.40 -19.10
C ILE A 154 -4.74 -25.23 -17.86
N ASP A 155 -4.91 -26.55 -18.04
CA ASP A 155 -5.30 -27.43 -16.93
C ASP A 155 -4.27 -27.44 -15.80
N ARG A 156 -2.99 -27.57 -16.16
CA ARG A 156 -1.88 -27.50 -15.20
C ARG A 156 -1.92 -26.19 -14.42
N ARG A 157 -1.99 -25.06 -15.14
CA ARG A 157 -1.94 -23.72 -14.54
C ARG A 157 -3.12 -23.42 -13.64
N VAL A 158 -4.33 -23.87 -14.00
CA VAL A 158 -5.51 -23.73 -13.12
C VAL A 158 -5.33 -24.54 -11.85
N LYS A 159 -4.81 -25.77 -11.93
CA LYS A 159 -4.55 -26.61 -10.76
C LYS A 159 -3.48 -26.02 -9.86
N ASP A 160 -2.39 -25.51 -10.42
CA ASP A 160 -1.31 -24.85 -9.67
C ASP A 160 -1.84 -23.63 -8.90
N VAL A 161 -2.61 -22.77 -9.58
CA VAL A 161 -3.26 -21.60 -8.97
C VAL A 161 -4.25 -22.03 -7.88
N ALA A 162 -5.02 -23.09 -8.11
CA ALA A 162 -5.98 -23.59 -7.13
C ALA A 162 -5.30 -24.10 -5.86
N LYS A 163 -4.15 -24.78 -5.99
CA LYS A 163 -3.33 -25.24 -4.87
C LYS A 163 -2.74 -24.08 -4.07
N ILE A 164 -2.14 -23.10 -4.75
CA ILE A 164 -1.57 -21.90 -4.10
C ILE A 164 -2.64 -21.17 -3.27
N LEU A 165 -3.85 -21.06 -3.82
CA LEU A 165 -4.94 -20.31 -3.21
C LEU A 165 -5.81 -21.15 -2.28
N LYS A 166 -5.55 -22.46 -2.15
CA LYS A 166 -6.34 -23.41 -1.36
C LYS A 166 -7.82 -23.44 -1.77
N ILE A 167 -8.07 -23.53 -3.07
CA ILE A 167 -9.42 -23.56 -3.67
C ILE A 167 -9.66 -24.79 -4.56
N GLU A 168 -8.84 -25.84 -4.42
CA GLU A 168 -8.92 -27.09 -5.20
C GLU A 168 -10.31 -27.74 -5.11
N ASP A 169 -10.87 -27.83 -3.90
CA ASP A 169 -12.20 -28.42 -3.63
C ASP A 169 -13.37 -27.60 -4.21
N TYR A 170 -13.09 -26.39 -4.67
CA TYR A 170 -14.10 -25.45 -5.17
C TYR A 170 -14.07 -25.29 -6.69
N LEU A 171 -13.13 -25.92 -7.41
CA LEU A 171 -12.92 -25.77 -8.86
C LEU A 171 -14.21 -25.95 -9.69
N TYR A 172 -15.09 -26.86 -9.26
CA TYR A 172 -16.33 -27.16 -9.98
C TYR A 172 -17.59 -26.49 -9.41
N ARG A 173 -17.45 -25.66 -8.36
CA ARG A 173 -18.55 -24.87 -7.80
C ARG A 173 -18.78 -23.57 -8.57
N LYS A 174 -19.98 -22.99 -8.45
CA LYS A 174 -20.29 -21.66 -9.00
C LYS A 174 -20.00 -20.56 -7.97
N PRO A 175 -19.71 -19.30 -8.39
CA PRO A 175 -19.40 -18.20 -7.46
C PRO A 175 -20.45 -17.92 -6.38
N ARG A 176 -21.72 -18.23 -6.66
CA ARG A 176 -22.82 -18.08 -5.70
C ARG A 176 -22.77 -19.08 -4.54
N ASP A 177 -22.07 -20.20 -4.73
CA ASP A 177 -21.94 -21.29 -3.75
C ASP A 177 -20.68 -21.12 -2.88
N LEU A 178 -20.01 -19.96 -2.97
CA LEU A 178 -18.75 -19.65 -2.30
C LEU A 178 -18.95 -18.57 -1.22
N SER A 179 -18.10 -18.57 -0.20
CA SER A 179 -17.97 -17.45 0.74
C SER A 179 -17.33 -16.22 0.07
N GLY A 180 -17.39 -15.06 0.72
CA GLY A 180 -16.74 -13.84 0.23
C GLY A 180 -15.23 -14.02 0.02
N GLY A 181 -14.55 -14.62 1.00
CA GLY A 181 -13.10 -14.88 0.92
C GLY A 181 -12.74 -15.91 -0.16
N GLN A 182 -13.59 -16.93 -0.36
CA GLN A 182 -13.42 -17.87 -1.47
C GLN A 182 -13.58 -17.18 -2.83
N ARG A 183 -14.60 -16.32 -3.00
CA ARG A 183 -14.75 -15.51 -4.23
C ARG A 183 -13.52 -14.61 -4.45
N GLN A 184 -12.98 -14.01 -3.39
CA GLN A 184 -11.78 -13.18 -3.47
C GLN A 184 -10.57 -13.98 -3.97
N ARG A 185 -10.35 -15.18 -3.41
CA ARG A 185 -9.30 -16.10 -3.90
C ARG A 185 -9.48 -16.43 -5.37
N VAL A 186 -10.70 -16.74 -5.82
CA VAL A 186 -10.97 -17.03 -7.24
C VAL A 186 -10.65 -15.81 -8.13
N ALA A 187 -10.99 -14.60 -7.70
CA ALA A 187 -10.68 -13.38 -8.43
C ALA A 187 -9.16 -13.12 -8.54
N ILE A 188 -8.43 -13.32 -7.45
CA ILE A 188 -6.97 -13.28 -7.41
C ILE A 188 -6.37 -14.37 -8.31
N GLY A 189 -6.88 -15.59 -8.25
CA GLY A 189 -6.42 -16.71 -9.05
C GLY A 189 -6.58 -16.48 -10.55
N ARG A 190 -7.70 -15.90 -10.97
CA ARG A 190 -7.90 -15.48 -12.37
C ARG A 190 -6.82 -14.51 -12.84
N ALA A 191 -6.39 -13.60 -11.98
CA ALA A 191 -5.38 -12.62 -12.32
C ALA A 191 -3.97 -13.22 -12.39
N ILE A 192 -3.60 -14.05 -11.40
CA ILE A 192 -2.27 -14.70 -11.33
C ILE A 192 -2.09 -15.73 -12.44
N ALA A 193 -3.16 -16.41 -12.86
CA ALA A 193 -3.10 -17.42 -13.91
C ALA A 193 -2.44 -16.90 -15.20
N ARG A 194 -2.51 -15.60 -15.49
CA ARG A 194 -1.90 -15.00 -16.69
C ARG A 194 -0.39 -14.70 -16.57
N LYS A 195 0.23 -14.80 -15.38
CA LYS A 195 1.61 -14.31 -15.10
C LYS A 195 1.84 -12.88 -15.63
N PRO A 196 1.11 -11.88 -15.09
CA PRO A 196 1.22 -10.50 -15.57
C PRO A 196 2.56 -9.88 -15.18
N LEU A 197 2.96 -8.82 -15.90
CA LEU A 197 4.11 -7.98 -15.52
C LEU A 197 3.82 -7.09 -14.31
N VAL A 198 2.55 -6.71 -14.16
CA VAL A 198 2.06 -5.84 -13.09
C VAL A 198 0.75 -6.40 -12.57
N PHE A 199 0.62 -6.45 -11.24
CA PHE A 199 -0.59 -6.90 -10.58
C PHE A 199 -1.31 -5.71 -9.92
N LEU A 200 -2.53 -5.42 -10.34
CA LEU A 200 -3.32 -4.29 -9.86
C LEU A 200 -4.49 -4.77 -8.99
N MET A 201 -4.73 -4.11 -7.86
CA MET A 201 -5.87 -4.40 -7.00
C MET A 201 -6.58 -3.12 -6.57
N ASP A 202 -7.88 -3.04 -6.84
CA ASP A 202 -8.74 -1.90 -6.51
C ASP A 202 -9.62 -2.26 -5.31
N GLU A 203 -9.22 -1.85 -4.11
CA GLU A 203 -9.90 -2.11 -2.83
C GLU A 203 -10.41 -3.57 -2.67
N PRO A 204 -9.54 -4.58 -2.88
CA PRO A 204 -9.96 -5.98 -2.98
C PRO A 204 -10.57 -6.56 -1.70
N LEU A 205 -10.39 -5.92 -0.54
CA LEU A 205 -10.85 -6.42 0.77
C LEU A 205 -12.02 -5.63 1.36
N SER A 206 -12.53 -4.60 0.67
CA SER A 206 -13.56 -3.70 1.22
C SER A 206 -14.87 -4.40 1.56
N ASN A 207 -15.18 -5.50 0.85
CA ASN A 207 -16.44 -6.24 0.96
C ASN A 207 -16.38 -7.41 1.97
N LEU A 208 -15.30 -7.53 2.74
CA LEU A 208 -15.08 -8.60 3.71
C LEU A 208 -15.22 -8.09 5.15
N ASP A 209 -15.65 -8.97 6.06
CA ASP A 209 -15.64 -8.70 7.50
C ASP A 209 -14.20 -8.57 8.04
N ALA A 210 -14.05 -8.04 9.25
CA ALA A 210 -12.75 -7.73 9.84
C ALA A 210 -11.83 -8.95 10.00
N LYS A 211 -12.36 -10.08 10.48
CA LYS A 211 -11.55 -11.30 10.72
C LYS A 211 -11.08 -11.91 9.41
N LEU A 212 -11.97 -11.94 8.42
CA LEU A 212 -11.63 -12.42 7.09
C LEU A 212 -10.66 -11.48 6.37
N ARG A 213 -10.82 -10.17 6.55
CA ARG A 213 -9.91 -9.14 6.02
C ARG A 213 -8.48 -9.32 6.56
N GLU A 214 -8.32 -9.53 7.86
CA GLU A 214 -7.01 -9.79 8.47
C GLU A 214 -6.34 -11.04 7.89
N SER A 215 -7.08 -12.13 7.76
CA SER A 215 -6.57 -13.38 7.17
C SER A 215 -6.17 -13.21 5.71
N MET A 216 -7.05 -12.62 4.90
CA MET A 216 -6.80 -12.38 3.47
C MET A 216 -5.63 -11.41 3.25
N ARG A 217 -5.42 -10.44 4.16
CA ARG A 217 -4.28 -9.53 4.10
C ARG A 217 -2.95 -10.27 4.13
N ARG A 218 -2.78 -11.17 5.10
CA ARG A 218 -1.59 -12.03 5.22
C ARG A 218 -1.38 -12.86 3.97
N GLU A 219 -2.47 -13.39 3.40
CA GLU A 219 -2.38 -14.20 2.19
C GLU A 219 -1.97 -13.40 0.96
N ILE A 220 -2.50 -12.19 0.77
CA ILE A 220 -2.10 -11.32 -0.34
C ILE A 220 -0.60 -11.00 -0.26
N VAL A 221 -0.08 -10.72 0.94
CA VAL A 221 1.35 -10.50 1.15
C VAL A 221 2.16 -11.74 0.78
N ASN A 222 1.73 -12.92 1.22
CA ASN A 222 2.41 -14.18 0.89
C ASN A 222 2.39 -14.46 -0.62
N ILE A 223 1.24 -14.26 -1.27
CA ILE A 223 1.10 -14.39 -2.73
C ILE A 223 2.04 -13.43 -3.45
N HIS A 224 2.10 -12.16 -3.05
CA HIS A 224 3.01 -11.19 -3.65
C HIS A 224 4.47 -11.63 -3.50
N ARG A 225 4.89 -12.04 -2.30
CA ARG A 225 6.25 -12.53 -2.04
C ARG A 225 6.61 -13.76 -2.87
N MET A 226 5.67 -14.71 -3.02
CA MET A 226 5.87 -15.90 -3.85
C MET A 226 5.99 -15.56 -5.34
N LEU A 227 5.24 -14.58 -5.83
CA LEU A 227 5.22 -14.21 -7.26
C LEU A 227 6.31 -13.20 -7.64
N ASN A 228 6.82 -12.43 -6.68
CA ASN A 228 7.80 -11.36 -6.87
C ASN A 228 7.48 -10.42 -8.06
N THR A 229 6.18 -10.16 -8.25
CA THR A 229 5.65 -9.32 -9.33
C THR A 229 5.36 -7.93 -8.77
N THR A 230 5.64 -6.87 -9.54
CA THR A 230 5.28 -5.50 -9.13
C THR A 230 3.78 -5.39 -8.92
N SER A 231 3.38 -5.01 -7.71
CA SER A 231 1.97 -4.92 -7.32
C SER A 231 1.58 -3.49 -7.00
N ILE A 232 0.39 -3.05 -7.42
CA ILE A 232 -0.23 -1.81 -6.97
C ILE A 232 -1.57 -2.14 -6.33
N TYR A 233 -1.75 -1.70 -5.10
CA TYR A 233 -2.94 -1.95 -4.29
C TYR A 233 -3.55 -0.62 -3.83
N VAL A 234 -4.82 -0.42 -4.09
CA VAL A 234 -5.56 0.78 -3.65
C VAL A 234 -6.34 0.44 -2.40
N THR A 235 -6.25 1.31 -1.39
CA THR A 235 -7.07 1.22 -0.18
C THR A 235 -7.27 2.57 0.48
N HIS A 236 -8.27 2.64 1.35
CA HIS A 236 -8.48 3.71 2.32
C HIS A 236 -8.12 3.28 3.75
N ASP A 237 -7.80 1.99 3.96
CA ASP A 237 -7.43 1.44 5.26
C ASP A 237 -5.92 1.57 5.48
N GLN A 238 -5.53 2.35 6.49
CA GLN A 238 -4.14 2.57 6.85
C GLN A 238 -3.47 1.30 7.38
N LEU A 239 -4.21 0.43 8.08
CA LEU A 239 -3.66 -0.82 8.61
C LEU A 239 -3.27 -1.74 7.45
N GLU A 240 -4.05 -1.77 6.36
CA GLU A 240 -3.67 -2.46 5.14
C GLU A 240 -2.37 -1.88 4.57
N ALA A 241 -2.30 -0.56 4.42
CA ALA A 241 -1.12 0.10 3.87
C ALA A 241 0.15 -0.19 4.69
N MET A 242 0.06 -0.03 6.01
CA MET A 242 1.19 -0.13 6.94
C MET A 242 1.70 -1.56 7.14
N THR A 243 0.85 -2.57 6.92
CA THR A 243 1.23 -3.99 7.15
C THR A 243 1.59 -4.75 5.89
N MET A 244 1.26 -4.22 4.70
CA MET A 244 1.47 -4.90 3.43
C MET A 244 2.49 -4.22 2.51
N GLY A 245 2.57 -2.88 2.55
CA GLY A 245 3.25 -2.11 1.51
C GLY A 245 4.74 -1.93 1.78
N ASP A 246 5.56 -2.19 0.77
CA ASP A 246 6.97 -1.78 0.79
C ASP A 246 7.10 -0.27 0.51
N GLN A 247 6.21 0.25 -0.33
CA GLN A 247 6.08 1.67 -0.67
C GLN A 247 4.62 2.09 -0.53
N ILE A 248 4.36 3.11 0.27
CA ILE A 248 3.04 3.70 0.45
C ILE A 248 3.06 5.10 -0.17
N VAL A 249 2.11 5.35 -1.05
CA VAL A 249 1.89 6.63 -1.73
C VAL A 249 0.60 7.22 -1.21
N VAL A 250 0.71 8.29 -0.42
CA VAL A 250 -0.44 8.98 0.17
C VAL A 250 -0.97 10.01 -0.80
N PHE A 251 -2.26 9.92 -1.10
CA PHE A 251 -2.99 10.84 -1.96
C PHE A 251 -3.94 11.71 -1.16
N ASN A 252 -3.98 12.99 -1.50
CA ASN A 252 -5.03 13.92 -1.09
C ASN A 252 -5.37 14.86 -2.24
N ASP A 253 -6.66 15.08 -2.49
CA ASP A 253 -7.18 15.99 -3.52
C ASP A 253 -6.48 15.91 -4.89
N GLY A 254 -6.28 14.69 -5.38
CA GLY A 254 -5.70 14.46 -6.71
C GLY A 254 -4.19 14.68 -6.80
N LYS A 255 -3.50 14.81 -5.66
CA LYS A 255 -2.04 14.99 -5.55
C LYS A 255 -1.42 13.94 -4.63
N ILE A 256 -0.16 13.59 -4.91
CA ILE A 256 0.67 12.82 -3.97
C ILE A 256 1.14 13.77 -2.88
N GLN A 257 0.88 13.42 -1.62
CA GLN A 257 1.32 14.15 -0.43
C GLN A 257 2.69 13.64 0.03
N GLN A 258 2.89 12.32 -0.02
CA GLN A 258 4.15 11.68 0.34
C GLN A 258 4.22 10.27 -0.26
N SER A 259 5.43 9.83 -0.61
CA SER A 259 5.73 8.46 -0.99
C SER A 259 6.93 7.96 -0.18
N GLY A 260 6.82 6.78 0.44
CA GLY A 260 7.90 6.23 1.27
C GLY A 260 7.52 4.91 1.93
N THR A 261 8.35 4.41 2.83
CA THR A 261 8.01 3.22 3.62
C THR A 261 6.99 3.58 4.70
N GLY A 262 6.25 2.60 5.25
CA GLY A 262 5.34 2.87 6.38
C GLY A 262 6.04 3.54 7.57
N ARG A 263 7.31 3.19 7.81
CA ARG A 263 8.14 3.84 8.84
C ARG A 263 8.37 5.32 8.53
N ASP A 264 8.69 5.65 7.29
CA ASP A 264 8.93 7.05 6.88
C ASP A 264 7.65 7.88 7.00
N LEU A 265 6.50 7.34 6.57
CA LEU A 265 5.22 8.04 6.70
C LEU A 265 4.83 8.28 8.16
N TYR A 266 5.14 7.32 9.04
CA TYR A 266 4.78 7.40 10.45
C TYR A 266 5.66 8.38 11.24
N PHE A 267 7.00 8.25 11.11
CA PHE A 267 7.97 9.02 11.89
C PHE A 267 8.45 10.29 11.18
N LYS A 268 8.32 10.35 9.86
CA LYS A 268 8.73 11.48 9.01
C LYS A 268 7.59 11.94 8.08
N PRO A 269 6.39 12.25 8.61
CA PRO A 269 5.31 12.81 7.77
C PRO A 269 5.76 14.14 7.16
N ALA A 270 5.59 14.30 5.85
CA ALA A 270 6.05 15.48 5.11
C ALA A 270 5.22 16.74 5.42
N ASN A 271 3.95 16.57 5.79
CA ASN A 271 3.02 17.64 6.10
C ASN A 271 1.98 17.22 7.14
N LEU A 272 1.21 18.19 7.62
CA LEU A 272 0.20 18.03 8.65
C LEU A 272 -0.88 17.02 8.24
N PHE A 273 -1.29 17.01 6.97
CA PHE A 273 -2.24 16.04 6.45
C PHE A 273 -1.73 14.60 6.66
N VAL A 274 -0.50 14.28 6.24
CA VAL A 274 0.04 12.93 6.41
C VAL A 274 0.17 12.59 7.90
N ALA A 275 0.56 13.54 8.74
CA ALA A 275 0.70 13.36 10.18
C ALA A 275 -0.64 13.01 10.86
N LYS A 276 -1.72 13.72 10.49
CA LYS A 276 -3.09 13.48 10.98
C LYS A 276 -3.75 12.28 10.31
N PHE A 277 -3.33 11.91 9.10
CA PHE A 277 -3.95 10.83 8.34
C PHE A 277 -3.32 9.47 8.61
N ILE A 278 -2.04 9.37 8.98
CA ILE A 278 -1.36 8.09 9.23
C ILE A 278 -1.24 7.87 10.73
N GLY A 279 -1.78 6.76 11.24
CA GLY A 279 -1.78 6.39 12.65
C GLY A 279 -3.19 6.18 13.19
N SER A 280 -3.35 5.23 14.11
CA SER A 280 -4.57 4.99 14.86
C SER A 280 -4.18 4.73 16.32
N PRO A 281 -4.28 5.73 17.22
CA PRO A 281 -4.87 7.06 17.03
C PRO A 281 -4.07 7.96 16.08
N THR A 282 -4.75 8.98 15.57
CA THR A 282 -4.10 10.04 14.78
C THR A 282 -3.19 10.88 15.67
N MET A 283 -2.21 11.58 15.07
CA MET A 283 -1.32 12.47 15.82
C MET A 283 -2.10 13.54 16.58
N ASN A 284 -1.73 13.76 17.85
CA ASN A 284 -2.21 14.90 18.62
C ASN A 284 -1.56 16.17 18.08
N THR A 285 -2.35 17.20 17.81
CA THR A 285 -1.83 18.47 17.30
C THR A 285 -2.39 19.67 18.05
N PHE A 286 -1.57 20.71 18.21
CA PHE A 286 -1.98 21.97 18.85
C PHE A 286 -1.19 23.14 18.28
N ASP A 287 -1.77 24.33 18.38
CA ASP A 287 -1.15 25.58 17.92
C ASP A 287 0.06 25.94 18.78
N ALA A 288 1.10 26.53 18.20
CA ALA A 288 2.19 27.13 18.96
C ALA A 288 2.76 28.35 18.25
N ILE A 289 3.60 29.11 18.95
CA ILE A 289 4.33 30.24 18.39
C ILE A 289 5.82 30.07 18.72
N TYR A 290 6.68 30.32 17.74
CA TYR A 290 8.12 30.40 17.98
C TYR A 290 8.49 31.77 18.53
N GLN A 291 9.00 31.83 19.76
CA GLN A 291 9.42 33.05 20.44
C GLN A 291 10.61 32.82 21.36
N ASP A 292 11.57 33.74 21.37
CA ASP A 292 12.78 33.69 22.22
C ASP A 292 13.57 32.38 22.10
N GLY A 293 13.62 31.78 20.90
CA GLY A 293 14.30 30.50 20.67
C GLY A 293 13.54 29.26 21.15
N LEU A 294 12.28 29.42 21.57
CA LEU A 294 11.43 28.35 22.10
C LEU A 294 10.13 28.24 21.31
N ILE A 295 9.58 27.03 21.23
CA ILE A 295 8.20 26.82 20.78
C ILE A 295 7.29 26.91 22.00
N LYS A 296 6.42 27.92 22.04
CA LYS A 296 5.54 28.18 23.18
C LYS A 296 4.09 27.84 22.83
N TYR A 297 3.43 27.10 23.72
CA TYR A 297 1.98 26.96 23.71
C TYR A 297 1.36 27.76 24.85
N LYS A 298 0.67 28.85 24.50
CA LYS A 298 0.09 29.79 25.47
C LYS A 298 1.15 30.12 26.55
N ASN A 299 0.76 30.09 27.82
CA ASN A 299 1.67 30.15 28.97
C ASN A 299 1.80 28.78 29.67
N LEU A 300 1.44 27.69 29.00
CA LEU A 300 1.35 26.36 29.61
C LEU A 300 2.65 25.57 29.50
N PHE A 301 3.33 25.63 28.35
CA PHE A 301 4.61 24.95 28.16
C PHE A 301 5.41 25.55 27.01
N ALA A 302 6.71 25.29 27.06
CA ALA A 302 7.68 25.67 26.05
C ALA A 302 8.61 24.50 25.73
N PHE A 303 8.95 24.32 24.46
CA PHE A 303 9.90 23.30 24.02
C PHE A 303 11.18 23.95 23.53
N ASN A 304 12.29 23.33 23.92
CA ASN A 304 13.58 23.59 23.30
C ASN A 304 13.59 23.03 21.89
N VAL A 305 14.17 23.80 20.98
CA VAL A 305 14.29 23.46 19.57
C VAL A 305 15.76 23.29 19.25
N ASP A 306 16.09 22.26 18.46
CA ASP A 306 17.44 22.10 17.95
C ASP A 306 17.82 23.25 17.03
N LYS A 307 19.10 23.64 17.05
CA LYS A 307 19.59 24.80 16.30
C LYS A 307 19.25 24.75 14.81
N GLU A 308 19.33 23.57 14.19
CA GLU A 308 18.99 23.37 12.77
C GLU A 308 17.53 23.69 12.44
N VAL A 309 16.63 23.50 13.39
CA VAL A 309 15.20 23.79 13.23
C VAL A 309 14.95 25.26 13.56
N ALA A 310 15.58 25.79 14.62
CA ALA A 310 15.54 27.20 14.98
C ALA A 310 15.96 28.12 13.83
N ASP A 311 17.00 27.75 13.07
CA ASP A 311 17.50 28.50 11.91
C ASP A 311 16.49 28.57 10.74
N LYS A 312 15.46 27.72 10.73
CA LYS A 312 14.38 27.72 9.73
C LYS A 312 13.13 28.48 10.17
N LEU A 313 13.08 28.93 11.42
CA LEU A 313 11.91 29.55 12.04
C LEU A 313 12.10 31.06 12.18
N ASN A 314 11.03 31.81 11.97
CA ASN A 314 10.99 33.24 12.19
C ASN A 314 10.34 33.57 13.54
N GLU A 315 10.79 34.64 14.18
CA GLU A 315 10.18 35.13 15.42
C GLU A 315 8.68 35.42 15.22
N ASN A 316 7.85 34.98 16.16
CA ASN A 316 6.39 35.02 16.10
C ASN A 316 5.74 34.18 14.99
N GLN A 317 6.48 33.27 14.35
CA GLN A 317 5.90 32.35 13.39
C GLN A 317 4.89 31.42 14.07
N LYS A 318 3.71 31.30 13.46
CA LYS A 318 2.66 30.39 13.91
C LYS A 318 2.97 28.97 13.43
N LEU A 319 2.92 28.05 14.37
CA LEU A 319 3.26 26.65 14.14
C LEU A 319 2.10 25.78 14.57
N GLU A 320 2.08 24.56 14.05
CA GLU A 320 1.29 23.47 14.59
C GLU A 320 2.25 22.36 15.03
N ILE A 321 2.11 21.94 16.28
CA ILE A 321 3.01 20.98 16.92
C ILE A 321 2.29 19.66 17.04
N GLY A 322 2.99 18.58 16.73
CA GLY A 322 2.46 17.23 16.71
C GLY A 322 3.22 16.28 17.65
N PHE A 323 2.47 15.45 18.38
CA PHE A 323 3.00 14.31 19.13
C PHE A 323 2.13 13.07 18.89
N ARG A 324 2.74 11.91 18.69
CA ARG A 324 1.98 10.65 18.67
C ARG A 324 1.44 10.33 20.06
N SER A 325 0.40 9.51 20.14
CA SER A 325 -0.21 9.15 21.42
C SER A 325 0.77 8.42 22.34
N GLU A 326 1.71 7.65 21.78
CA GLU A 326 2.80 6.99 22.51
C GLU A 326 3.98 7.91 22.88
N ASP A 327 4.04 9.12 22.32
CA ASP A 327 5.09 10.12 22.59
C ASP A 327 4.70 11.09 23.72
N ILE A 328 3.54 10.87 24.33
CA ILE A 328 3.05 11.58 25.51
C ILE A 328 2.98 10.57 26.66
N LYS A 329 3.53 10.91 27.81
CA LYS A 329 3.49 10.08 29.02
C LYS A 329 2.49 10.67 30.01
N ILE A 330 1.83 9.79 30.74
CA ILE A 330 0.91 10.15 31.83
C ILE A 330 1.49 9.71 33.17
N SER A 331 1.38 10.55 34.19
CA SER A 331 1.91 10.34 35.53
C SER A 331 0.94 10.86 36.59
N SER A 332 0.90 10.20 37.75
CA SER A 332 0.19 10.71 38.94
C SER A 332 1.01 11.75 39.73
N HIS A 333 2.29 11.92 39.39
CA HIS A 333 3.22 12.81 40.07
C HIS A 333 3.66 13.94 39.14
N PHE A 334 3.75 15.14 39.72
CA PHE A 334 4.30 16.31 39.05
C PHE A 334 5.79 16.11 38.73
N SER A 335 6.18 16.44 37.51
CA SER A 335 7.55 16.70 37.09
C SER A 335 7.66 18.12 36.52
N GLU A 336 8.85 18.72 36.53
CA GLU A 336 9.07 20.11 36.08
C GLU A 336 8.59 20.38 34.64
N ASN A 337 8.63 19.37 33.77
CA ASN A 337 8.19 19.47 32.37
C ASN A 337 6.78 18.90 32.13
N SER A 338 6.02 18.67 33.20
CA SER A 338 4.68 18.10 33.11
C SER A 338 3.57 19.14 33.26
N ILE A 339 2.44 18.87 32.63
CA ILE A 339 1.27 19.75 32.65
C ILE A 339 0.14 19.00 33.34
N LYS A 340 -0.51 19.67 34.28
CA LYS A 340 -1.71 19.16 34.93
C LYS A 340 -2.85 19.10 33.91
N GLY A 341 -3.55 17.97 33.87
CA GLY A 341 -4.74 17.75 33.06
C GLY A 341 -5.74 16.87 33.79
N LYS A 342 -6.91 16.67 33.16
CA LYS A 342 -8.00 15.85 33.69
C LYS A 342 -8.39 14.79 32.68
N ILE A 343 -8.53 13.55 33.14
CA ILE A 343 -9.00 12.44 32.31
C ILE A 343 -10.49 12.61 32.01
N ASN A 344 -10.86 12.63 30.73
CA ASN A 344 -12.26 12.68 30.30
C ASN A 344 -12.78 11.36 29.76
N ASN A 345 -11.91 10.55 29.16
CA ASN A 345 -12.27 9.28 28.55
C ASN A 345 -11.13 8.25 28.70
N ILE A 346 -11.50 6.98 28.81
CA ILE A 346 -10.58 5.83 28.86
C ILE A 346 -11.18 4.75 27.96
N GLU A 347 -10.44 4.37 26.92
CA GLU A 347 -10.84 3.33 25.97
C GLU A 347 -9.85 2.17 26.01
N LEU A 348 -10.36 0.97 26.31
CA LEU A 348 -9.56 -0.25 26.29
C LEU A 348 -9.44 -0.79 24.86
N ILE A 349 -8.22 -0.84 24.32
CA ILE A 349 -7.93 -1.28 22.95
C ILE A 349 -7.07 -2.56 22.93
N GLY A 350 -7.43 -3.51 23.79
CA GLY A 350 -6.73 -4.79 23.92
C GLY A 350 -5.56 -4.70 24.89
N LYS A 351 -4.32 -4.75 24.37
CA LYS A 351 -3.09 -4.71 25.20
C LYS A 351 -2.75 -3.31 25.73
N ASP A 352 -3.32 -2.30 25.10
CA ASP A 352 -3.11 -0.90 25.41
C ASP A 352 -4.46 -0.25 25.78
N GLN A 353 -4.41 0.95 26.33
CA GLN A 353 -5.57 1.81 26.57
C GLN A 353 -5.30 3.22 26.06
N LEU A 354 -6.32 3.85 25.48
CA LEU A 354 -6.27 5.24 25.05
C LEU A 354 -6.92 6.10 26.12
N ILE A 355 -6.21 7.14 26.55
CA ILE A 355 -6.66 8.04 27.61
C ILE A 355 -6.78 9.43 27.02
N ALA A 356 -7.98 10.00 27.06
CA ALA A 356 -8.21 11.38 26.66
C ALA A 356 -8.01 12.29 27.89
N VAL A 357 -7.03 13.19 27.79
CA VAL A 357 -6.67 14.13 28.86
C VAL A 357 -6.86 15.56 28.37
N THR A 358 -7.75 16.30 29.03
CA THR A 358 -7.96 17.73 28.78
C THR A 358 -7.04 18.57 29.66
N ILE A 359 -6.35 19.54 29.06
CA ILE A 359 -5.45 20.46 29.77
C ILE A 359 -5.99 21.88 29.88
N ASP A 360 -6.91 22.29 29.00
CA ASP A 360 -7.62 23.56 29.06
C ASP A 360 -8.98 23.45 28.32
N SER A 361 -9.74 24.54 28.15
CA SER A 361 -11.08 24.49 27.56
C SER A 361 -11.13 23.97 26.13
N ASP A 362 -10.02 24.05 25.39
CA ASP A 362 -9.99 23.86 23.94
C ASP A 362 -9.04 22.72 23.52
N THR A 363 -8.32 22.11 24.46
CA THR A 363 -7.23 21.17 24.17
C THR A 363 -7.39 19.85 24.92
N GLU A 364 -7.49 18.77 24.14
CA GLU A 364 -7.51 17.40 24.61
C GLU A 364 -6.43 16.59 23.88
N PHE A 365 -5.74 15.74 24.63
CA PHE A 365 -4.73 14.83 24.11
C PHE A 365 -5.16 13.39 24.28
N ILE A 366 -5.02 12.59 23.23
CA ILE A 366 -5.18 11.15 23.26
C ILE A 366 -3.81 10.53 23.53
N ILE A 367 -3.68 9.88 24.67
CA ILE A 367 -2.42 9.31 25.16
C ILE A 367 -2.54 7.79 25.15
N ASN A 368 -1.52 7.11 24.63
CA ASN A 368 -1.45 5.66 24.68
C ASN A 368 -0.75 5.22 25.98
N ALA A 369 -1.42 4.38 26.76
CA ALA A 369 -0.88 3.84 28.01
C ALA A 369 -1.01 2.30 28.05
N PRO A 370 -0.11 1.61 28.78
CA PRO A 370 -0.26 0.18 29.07
C PRO A 370 -1.57 -0.11 29.80
N ASN A 371 -2.24 -1.21 29.48
CA ASN A 371 -3.54 -1.57 30.07
C ASN A 371 -3.47 -2.13 31.51
N ASP A 372 -2.28 -2.35 32.05
CA ASP A 372 -2.02 -2.84 33.42
C ASP A 372 -1.97 -1.70 34.45
N VAL A 373 -1.92 -0.45 33.99
CA VAL A 373 -2.00 0.75 34.82
C VAL A 373 -3.45 1.17 34.98
N PHE A 374 -3.90 1.35 36.22
CA PHE A 374 -5.27 1.78 36.51
C PHE A 374 -5.39 3.30 36.55
N PHE A 375 -6.30 3.84 35.73
CA PHE A 375 -6.70 5.24 35.75
C PHE A 375 -8.20 5.35 36.04
N ASN A 376 -8.62 6.43 36.71
CA ASN A 376 -10.03 6.71 36.95
C ASN A 376 -10.50 7.86 36.04
N LEU A 377 -11.75 7.78 35.57
CA LEU A 377 -12.39 8.91 34.91
C LEU A 377 -12.40 10.12 35.85
N TYR A 378 -12.15 11.30 35.28
CA TYR A 378 -12.12 12.59 35.97
C TYR A 378 -10.98 12.78 36.97
N GLN A 379 -10.03 11.83 37.04
CA GLN A 379 -8.81 11.97 37.81
C GLN A 379 -7.92 13.09 37.26
N GLU A 380 -7.29 13.84 38.16
CA GLU A 380 -6.22 14.77 37.81
C GLU A 380 -4.90 14.01 37.61
N VAL A 381 -4.23 14.30 36.50
CA VAL A 381 -2.98 13.65 36.08
C VAL A 381 -2.01 14.69 35.55
N TYR A 382 -0.75 14.30 35.40
CA TYR A 382 0.30 15.09 34.79
C TYR A 382 0.71 14.43 33.47
N ILE A 383 0.80 15.23 32.41
CA ILE A 383 1.24 14.76 31.09
C ILE A 383 2.62 15.32 30.77
N GLU A 384 3.50 14.51 30.19
CA GLU A 384 4.85 14.89 29.79
C GLU A 384 5.10 14.51 28.33
N PHE A 385 5.61 15.45 27.54
CA PHE A 385 5.93 15.24 26.13
C PHE A 385 7.37 14.78 25.95
N VAL A 386 7.58 13.75 25.14
CA VAL A 386 8.93 13.30 24.78
C VAL A 386 9.52 14.24 23.73
N ASN A 387 10.22 15.30 24.14
CA ASN A 387 10.66 16.38 23.24
C ASN A 387 11.44 15.89 21.99
N SER A 388 12.26 14.83 22.10
CA SER A 388 12.98 14.24 20.96
C SER A 388 12.08 13.65 19.86
N ARG A 389 10.77 13.54 20.11
CA ARG A 389 9.74 13.03 19.20
C ARG A 389 8.79 14.11 18.69
N ILE A 390 9.10 15.38 18.96
CA ILE A 390 8.30 16.50 18.49
C ILE A 390 8.22 16.53 16.96
N HIS A 391 7.04 16.84 16.43
CA HIS A 391 6.83 17.18 15.03
C HIS A 391 6.43 18.65 14.94
N ILE A 392 7.11 19.40 14.07
CA ILE A 392 6.89 20.85 13.94
C ILE A 392 6.42 21.13 12.53
N PHE A 393 5.24 21.71 12.40
CA PHE A 393 4.64 22.10 11.12
C PHE A 393 4.46 23.61 11.07
N ASP A 394 4.71 24.19 9.91
CA ASP A 394 4.35 25.58 9.64
C ASP A 394 2.83 25.70 9.47
N LYS A 395 2.19 26.68 10.12
CA LYS A 395 0.72 26.77 10.14
C LYS A 395 0.13 27.26 8.81
N GLU A 396 0.89 27.96 7.99
CA GLU A 396 0.39 28.49 6.71
C GLU A 396 0.55 27.48 5.57
N SER A 397 1.73 26.87 5.46
CA SER A 397 2.06 25.91 4.41
C SER A 397 1.73 24.46 4.77
N GLU A 398 1.47 24.17 6.05
CA GLU A 398 1.25 22.84 6.63
C GLU A 398 2.44 21.87 6.47
N ASN A 399 3.57 22.35 5.95
CA ASN A 399 4.76 21.53 5.74
C ASN A 399 5.53 21.33 7.04
N ARG A 400 6.16 20.17 7.15
CA ARG A 400 7.02 19.84 8.28
C ARG A 400 8.35 20.61 8.21
N VAL A 401 8.80 21.12 9.34
CA VAL A 401 10.03 21.93 9.47
C VAL A 401 11.25 21.09 9.90
N ASN A 402 11.03 20.12 10.80
CA ASN A 402 12.10 19.39 11.50
C ASN A 402 12.40 17.98 11.00
#